data_AF-A0A7C4YCV6-F1
#
_entry.id   AF-A0A7C4YCV6-F1
#
_cell.length_a   1.000
_cell.length_b   1.000
_cell.length_c   1.000
_cell.angle_alpha   90.00
_cell.angle_beta   90.00
_cell.angle_gamma   90.00
#
_symmetry.space_group_name_H-M   'P 1'
#
loop_
_entity.id
_entity.type
_entity.pdbx_description
1 polymer ?
#
loop_
_entity_poly.entity_id
_entity_poly.type
_entity_poly.pdbx_seq_one_letter_code
_entity_poly.pdbx_strand_id
1 'polypeptide(L)' 'MVGGKRIAPHETFELHELLTFKNVCATKSSAMVGLVKDEELKTLMQQDFTVSQGQIKDLQDLIQSSELLNQGTESTKNH' A
#
# COMPACT_ATOMS: atom_id res chain seq x y z
N MET A 1 -20.00 10.09 12.77
CA MET A 1 -20.32 10.31 11.35
C MET A 1 -19.02 10.66 10.62
N VAL A 2 -18.34 9.67 10.04
CA VAL A 2 -17.18 9.93 9.16
C VAL A 2 -17.78 10.21 7.79
N GLY A 3 -17.80 11.48 7.39
CA GLY A 3 -18.32 11.90 6.09
C GLY A 3 -17.60 11.17 4.96
N GLY A 4 -18.36 10.68 3.98
CA GLY A 4 -17.85 9.97 2.82
C GLY A 4 -16.91 10.85 2.00
N LYS A 5 -15.63 10.81 2.35
CA LYS A 5 -14.57 11.46 1.59
C LYS A 5 -14.06 10.44 0.59
N ARG A 6 -14.55 10.54 -0.64
CA ARG A 6 -14.11 9.68 -1.73
C ARG A 6 -12.70 10.11 -2.15
N ILE A 7 -11.85 9.14 -2.43
CA ILE A 7 -10.44 9.39 -2.78
C ILE A 7 -10.40 9.96 -4.19
N ALA A 8 -9.95 11.20 -4.30
CA ALA A 8 -9.84 11.90 -5.56
C ALA A 8 -8.71 11.31 -6.43
N PRO A 9 -8.74 11.50 -7.76
CA PRO A 9 -7.73 10.93 -8.66
C PRO A 9 -6.27 11.22 -8.30
N HIS A 10 -5.97 12.43 -7.80
CA HIS A 10 -4.61 12.79 -7.39
C HIS A 10 -4.18 12.08 -6.10
N GLU A 11 -5.09 11.92 -5.14
CA GLU A 11 -4.85 11.15 -3.91
C GLU A 11 -4.61 9.67 -4.25
N THR A 12 -5.30 9.10 -5.24
CA THR A 12 -5.02 7.74 -5.74
C THR A 12 -3.59 7.63 -6.29
N PHE A 13 -3.11 8.64 -7.02
CA PHE A 13 -1.76 8.65 -7.55
C PHE A 13 -0.72 8.70 -6.43
N GLU A 14 -0.91 9.58 -5.45
CA GLU A 14 -0.07 9.65 -4.25
C GLU A 14 -0.04 8.31 -3.48
N LEU A 15 -1.19 7.64 -3.37
CA LEU A 15 -1.27 6.31 -2.76
C LEU A 15 -0.51 5.24 -3.56
N HIS A 16 -0.55 5.29 -4.89
CA HIS A 16 0.24 4.39 -5.73
C HIS A 16 1.75 4.62 -5.59
N GLU A 17 2.19 5.87 -5.49
CA GLU A 17 3.59 6.21 -5.22
C GLU A 17 4.02 5.68 -3.85
N LEU A 18 3.19 5.89 -2.83
CA LEU A 18 3.45 5.39 -1.48
C LEU A 18 3.48 3.86 -1.42
N LEU A 19 2.57 3.18 -2.12
CA LEU A 19 2.54 1.73 -2.25
C LEU A 19 3.82 1.20 -2.91
N THR A 20 4.25 1.84 -3.99
CA THR A 20 5.49 1.50 -4.70
C THR A 20 6.71 1.67 -3.80
N PHE A 21 6.78 2.80 -3.10
CA PHE A 21 7.83 3.08 -2.13
C PHE A 21 7.90 2.01 -1.03
N LYS A 22 6.76 1.65 -0.42
CA LYS A 22 6.71 0.61 0.61
C LYS A 22 7.14 -0.76 0.09
N ASN A 23 6.74 -1.14 -1.13
CA ASN A 23 7.20 -2.39 -1.74
C ASN A 23 8.72 -2.44 -1.91
N VAL A 24 9.34 -1.32 -2.33
CA VAL A 24 10.80 -1.22 -2.43
C VAL A 24 11.46 -1.36 -1.06
N CYS A 25 10.93 -0.69 -0.03
CA CYS A 25 11.43 -0.80 1.35
C CYS A 25 11.32 -2.23 1.89
N ALA A 26 10.14 -2.85 1.79
CA ALA A 26 9.91 -4.22 2.25
C ALA A 26 10.83 -5.22 1.54
N THR A 27 11.02 -5.07 0.22
CA THR A 27 11.95 -5.91 -0.56
C THR A 27 13.39 -5.75 -0.07
N LYS A 28 13.83 -4.51 0.19
CA LYS A 28 15.17 -4.23 0.73
C LYS A 28 15.34 -4.82 2.13
N SER A 29 14.38 -4.63 3.03
CA SER A 29 14.40 -5.21 4.39
C SER A 29 14.48 -6.73 4.32
N SER A 30 13.67 -7.37 3.47
CA SER A 30 13.68 -8.82 3.28
C SER A 30 14.98 -9.35 2.66
N ALA A 31 15.64 -8.60 1.77
CA ALA A 31 16.93 -9.02 1.23
C ALA A 31 18.06 -8.85 2.26
N MET A 32 18.02 -7.77 3.04
CA MET A 32 19.05 -7.43 4.02
C MET A 32 18.98 -8.33 5.26
N VAL A 33 17.80 -8.81 5.68
CA VAL A 33 17.65 -9.67 6.88
C VAL A 33 18.50 -10.95 6.80
N GLY A 34 18.77 -11.46 5.59
CA GLY A 34 19.64 -12.61 5.37
C GLY A 34 21.15 -12.31 5.54
N LEU A 35 21.53 -11.04 5.55
CA LEU A 35 22.91 -10.57 5.70
C LEU A 35 23.22 -10.10 7.14
N VAL A 36 22.20 -9.82 7.93
CA VAL A 36 22.35 -9.35 9.31
C VAL A 36 22.80 -10.49 10.22
N LYS A 37 23.89 -10.24 10.96
CA LYS A 37 24.45 -11.19 11.94
C LYS A 37 23.94 -10.95 13.36
N ASP A 38 23.50 -9.74 13.64
CA ASP A 38 22.98 -9.36 14.96
C ASP A 38 21.52 -9.80 15.08
N GLU A 39 21.23 -10.69 16.02
CA GLU A 39 19.90 -11.30 16.14
C GLU A 39 18.81 -10.32 16.63
N GLU A 40 19.19 -9.30 17.39
CA GLU A 40 18.26 -8.25 17.83
C GLU A 40 17.85 -7.38 16.63
N LEU A 41 18.83 -6.92 15.84
CA LEU A 41 18.58 -6.17 14.61
C LEU A 41 17.78 -7.01 13.61
N LYS A 42 18.08 -8.30 13.48
CA LYS A 42 17.32 -9.21 12.60
C LYS A 42 15.87 -9.33 13.02
N THR A 43 15.60 -9.45 14.32
CA THR A 43 14.25 -9.50 14.87
C THR A 43 13.50 -8.19 14.60
N LEU A 44 14.15 -7.05 14.82
CA LEU A 44 13.58 -5.73 14.53
C LEU A 44 13.23 -5.59 13.04
N MET A 45 14.11 -6.04 12.15
CA MET A 45 13.86 -5.99 10.70
C MET A 45 12.74 -6.93 10.27
N GLN A 46 12.59 -8.10 10.91
CA GLN A 46 11.48 -9.01 10.64
C GLN A 46 10.13 -8.44 11.11
N GLN A 47 10.13 -7.72 12.24
CA GLN A 47 8.96 -6.98 12.72
C GLN A 47 8.59 -5.86 11.75
N ASP A 48 9.57 -5.04 11.32
CA ASP A 48 9.37 -3.97 10.34
C ASP A 48 8.81 -4.50 9.01
N PHE A 49 9.33 -5.64 8.53
CA PHE A 49 8.82 -6.31 7.34
C PHE A 49 7.34 -6.72 7.52
N THR A 50 7.00 -7.32 8.66
CA THR A 50 5.62 -7.76 8.96
C THR A 50 4.66 -6.57 9.01
N VAL A 51 5.05 -5.48 9.67
CA VAL A 51 4.26 -4.25 9.72
C VAL A 51 4.11 -3.64 8.32
N SER A 52 5.19 -3.62 7.54
CA SER A 52 5.18 -3.11 6.16
C SER A 52 4.23 -3.90 5.27
N GLN A 53 4.14 -5.23 5.41
CA GLN A 53 3.17 -6.04 4.68
C GLN A 53 1.72 -5.67 5.01
N GLY A 54 1.41 -5.42 6.29
CA GLY A 54 0.09 -4.93 6.70
C GLY A 54 -0.24 -3.58 6.05
N GLN A 55 0.69 -2.64 6.10
CA GLN A 55 0.52 -1.31 5.50
C GLN A 55 0.39 -1.36 3.97
N ILE A 56 1.09 -2.26 3.29
CA ILE A 56 0.95 -2.50 1.85
C ILE A 56 -0.49 -2.95 1.53
N LYS A 57 -1.04 -3.87 2.32
CA LYS A 57 -2.42 -4.32 2.17
C LYS A 57 -3.42 -3.18 2.40
N ASP A 58 -3.23 -2.41 3.46
CA ASP A 58 -4.10 -1.26 3.76
C ASP A 58 -4.09 -0.24 2.62
N LEU A 59 -2.93 0.04 2.02
CA LEU A 59 -2.82 0.92 0.85
C LEU A 59 -3.50 0.35 -0.39
N GLN A 60 -3.42 -0.96 -0.62
CA GLN A 60 -4.14 -1.62 -1.71
C GLN A 60 -5.66 -1.50 -1.54
N ASP A 61 -6.16 -1.74 -0.33
CA ASP A 61 -7.59 -1.63 0.01
C ASP A 61 -8.09 -0.18 -0.14
N LEU A 62 -7.26 0.80 0.24
CA LEU A 62 -7.54 2.22 0.02
C LEU A 62 -7.60 2.57 -1.47
N ILE A 63 -6.62 2.15 -2.27
CA ILE A 63 -6.60 2.40 -3.71
C ILE A 63 -7.83 1.81 -4.39
N GLN A 64 -8.23 0.58 -4.02
CA GLN A 64 -9.44 -0.08 -4.52
C GLN A 64 -10.72 0.70 -4.22
N SER A 65 -10.73 1.47 -3.13
CA SER A 65 -11.85 2.31 -2.72
C SER A 65 -11.88 3.67 -3.45
N SER A 66 -10.95 3.93 -4.38
CA SER A 66 -10.84 5.23 -5.06
C SER A 66 -11.78 5.41 -6.23
N GLU A 67 -12.16 6.67 -6.50
CA GLU A 67 -13.11 7.00 -7.56
C GLU A 67 -12.62 6.63 -8.96
N LEU A 68 -11.31 6.66 -9.21
CA LEU A 68 -10.71 6.28 -10.49
C LEU A 68 -11.04 4.85 -10.90
N LEU A 69 -11.13 3.92 -9.94
CA LEU A 69 -11.48 2.53 -10.21
C LEU A 69 -12.99 2.31 -10.33
N ASN A 70 -13.81 3.20 -9.76
CA ASN A 70 -15.27 3.12 -9.82
C ASN A 70 -15.88 3.72 -11.10
N GLN A 71 -15.15 4.59 -11.82
CA GLN A 71 -15.62 5.23 -13.06
C GLN A 71 -15.81 4.29 -14.26
N GLY A 72 -15.41 3.01 -14.15
CA GLY A 72 -15.59 2.01 -15.21
C GLY A 72 -16.97 1.33 -15.26
N THR A 73 -17.87 1.58 -14.30
CA THR A 73 -19.13 0.79 -14.17
C THR A 73 -20.41 1.50 -14.60
N GLU A 74 -20.38 2.81 -14.92
CA GLU A 74 -21.60 3.55 -15.29
C GLU A 74 -21.80 3.79 -16.81
N SER A 75 -20.86 3.39 -17.68
CA SER A 75 -20.93 3.73 -19.10
C SER A 75 -21.59 2.70 -20.04
N THR A 76 -22.22 1.62 -19.52
CA THR A 76 -22.95 0.63 -20.36
C THR A 76 -24.45 0.57 -20.13
N LYS A 77 -25.03 1.54 -19.42
CA LYS A 77 -26.49 1.72 -19.37
C LYS A 77 -26.81 3.18 -19.64
N ASN A 78 -26.80 3.58 -20.91
CA ASN A 78 -27.77 4.50 -21.51
C ASN A 78 -27.45 4.69 -23.00
N HIS A 79 -28.46 4.34 -23.81
CA HIS A 79 -28.59 4.39 -25.27
C HIS A 79 -27.99 3.22 -26.07
#